data_AF-A0A9W8IW94-F1
#
_entry.id   AF-A0A9W8IW94-F1
#
_cell.length_a   1.000
_cell.length_b   1.000
_cell.length_c   1.000
_cell.angle_alpha   90.00
_cell.angle_beta   90.00
_cell.angle_gamma   90.00
#
_symmetry.space_group_name_H-M   'P 1'
#
loop_
_entity.id
_entity.type
_entity.pdbx_description
1 polymer ?
#
loop_
_entity_poly.entity_id
_entity_poly.type
_entity_poly.pdbx_seq_one_letter_code
_entity_poly.pdbx_strand_id
1 'polypeptide(L)'
;MAALASLLPKPVNASVASDDEDDVQITRPEATTSQSVIIRTVVPPYGQRKGWKPSSQEDFGDGGAYPECHIAQYPLGLGKKKTAAGNTLALQVDSEGNVRYDAIAHQGQRDGKLVQSQFKDLVPLAYRKDLDDQGKSMERPSEEEVQATADKTKAALEKLVNGKIKAAQPKNVPDAHGNTSFIRYTPGQQAGSAGLKQRIIKMTEVVEDPLEPPRFKHKKIPRGPPSPPPPILRSPPRKATAAEQKEWMIPPCISNWKNNKGFTIPLDKRLAADGRGLQDVYINDHFAKFSEALFVADRHAREEVRQRALMQQKLAQKEKEAKEENLRMLAQRRIQIIYGCLRQ
;
A
#
# COMPACT_ATOMS: atom_id res chain seq x y z
N MET A 1 -36.84 -28.21 48.22
CA MET A 1 -37.40 -28.47 46.87
C MET A 1 -36.27 -28.94 45.98
N ALA A 2 -36.35 -30.17 45.47
CA ALA A 2 -35.30 -30.83 44.71
C ALA A 2 -35.10 -30.16 43.34
N ALA A 3 -33.84 -29.99 42.93
CA ALA A 3 -33.44 -29.18 41.79
C ALA A 3 -33.70 -29.88 40.44
N LEU A 4 -34.37 -29.15 39.55
CA LEU A 4 -34.75 -29.46 38.16
C LEU A 4 -33.56 -29.88 37.26
N ALA A 5 -32.33 -29.65 37.72
CA ALA A 5 -31.08 -29.99 37.04
C ALA A 5 -30.80 -31.50 36.95
N SER A 6 -31.47 -32.33 37.77
CA SER A 6 -31.32 -33.81 37.74
C SER A 6 -32.25 -34.51 36.75
N LEU A 7 -33.24 -33.79 36.20
CA LEU A 7 -34.26 -34.31 35.27
C LEU A 7 -33.95 -34.05 33.80
N LEU A 8 -32.87 -33.33 33.47
CA LEU A 8 -32.50 -33.02 32.09
C LEU A 8 -31.41 -33.99 31.59
N PRO A 9 -31.55 -34.53 30.37
CA PRO A 9 -30.52 -35.36 29.76
C PRO A 9 -29.23 -34.55 29.54
N LYS A 10 -28.08 -35.20 29.74
CA LYS A 10 -26.76 -34.58 29.63
C LYS A 10 -26.51 -34.09 28.18
N PRO A 11 -25.89 -32.91 27.99
CA PRO A 11 -25.66 -32.36 26.65
C PRO A 11 -24.67 -33.21 25.85
N VAL A 12 -24.99 -33.44 24.57
CA VAL A 12 -24.31 -34.40 23.69
C VAL A 12 -22.92 -33.92 23.22
N ASN A 13 -22.63 -32.63 23.32
CA ASN A 13 -21.35 -32.05 22.89
C ASN A 13 -20.58 -31.46 24.07
N ALA A 14 -19.88 -32.32 24.82
CA ALA A 14 -18.81 -31.87 25.71
C ALA A 14 -17.51 -31.77 24.90
N SER A 15 -16.86 -30.61 24.91
CA SER A 15 -15.58 -30.41 24.24
C SER A 15 -14.52 -31.32 24.85
N VAL A 16 -13.99 -32.23 24.04
CA VAL A 16 -12.88 -33.12 24.37
C VAL A 16 -11.62 -32.27 24.61
N ALA A 17 -11.15 -32.19 25.85
CA ALA A 17 -9.80 -31.76 26.15
C ALA A 17 -8.88 -32.96 25.91
N SER A 18 -8.02 -32.86 24.89
CA SER A 18 -6.96 -33.81 24.60
C SER A 18 -5.82 -33.64 25.59
N ASP A 19 -5.49 -34.71 26.31
CA ASP A 19 -4.23 -34.88 27.04
C ASP A 19 -3.10 -35.07 26.02
N ASP A 20 -2.11 -34.19 26.06
CA ASP A 20 -0.74 -34.47 25.61
C ASP A 20 0.19 -33.92 26.69
N GLU A 21 0.98 -34.83 27.26
CA GLU A 21 1.92 -34.59 28.35
C GLU A 21 3.23 -33.98 27.84
N ASP A 22 3.72 -32.93 28.50
CA ASP A 22 5.15 -32.65 28.64
C ASP A 22 5.37 -31.97 30.00
N ASP A 23 6.16 -32.64 30.82
CA ASP A 23 6.33 -32.47 32.26
C ASP A 23 7.23 -31.25 32.59
N VAL A 24 6.67 -30.23 33.25
CA VAL A 24 7.42 -29.20 33.98
C VAL A 24 6.87 -29.14 35.40
N GLN A 25 7.63 -29.71 36.34
CA GLN A 25 7.34 -29.71 37.77
C GLN A 25 7.20 -28.29 38.32
N ILE A 26 5.96 -27.89 38.59
CA ILE A 26 5.62 -26.78 39.48
C ILE A 26 4.85 -27.38 40.65
N THR A 27 5.46 -27.41 41.82
CA THR A 27 4.85 -27.85 43.08
C THR A 27 3.59 -27.04 43.35
N ARG A 28 2.43 -27.67 43.12
CA ARG A 28 1.09 -27.14 43.36
C ARG A 28 0.64 -27.64 44.74
N PRO A 29 0.34 -26.79 45.72
CA PRO A 29 -0.23 -27.26 46.97
C PRO A 29 -1.64 -27.78 46.69
N GLU A 30 -1.93 -29.01 47.12
CA GLU A 30 -3.27 -29.60 47.05
C GLU A 30 -4.24 -28.76 47.87
N ALA A 31 -5.10 -28.01 47.17
CA ALA A 31 -6.20 -27.30 47.78
C ALA A 31 -7.28 -28.32 48.17
N THR A 32 -7.20 -28.79 49.41
CA THR A 32 -8.36 -29.36 50.10
C THR A 32 -9.47 -28.32 50.04
N THR A 33 -10.61 -28.66 49.44
CA THR A 33 -11.76 -27.74 49.34
C THR A 33 -12.41 -27.61 50.71
N SER A 34 -11.82 -26.78 51.57
CA SER A 34 -12.51 -26.24 52.73
C SER A 34 -13.37 -25.07 52.25
N GLN A 35 -14.69 -25.22 52.29
CA GLN A 35 -15.62 -24.11 52.16
C GLN A 35 -15.40 -23.15 53.35
N SER A 36 -14.51 -22.17 53.18
CA SER A 36 -14.38 -21.07 54.12
C SER A 36 -15.54 -20.11 53.89
N VAL A 37 -16.48 -20.10 54.83
CA VAL A 37 -17.52 -19.09 54.91
C VAL A 37 -16.83 -17.74 55.16
N ILE A 38 -16.83 -16.85 54.17
CA ILE A 38 -16.38 -15.46 54.34
C ILE A 38 -17.37 -14.80 55.30
N ILE A 39 -16.97 -14.62 56.56
CA ILE A 39 -17.70 -13.80 57.52
C ILE A 39 -17.52 -12.35 57.06
N ARG A 40 -18.47 -11.83 56.27
CA ARG A 40 -18.50 -10.40 55.94
C ARG A 40 -18.68 -9.65 57.25
N THR A 41 -17.75 -8.75 57.57
CA THR A 41 -17.93 -7.79 58.65
C THR A 41 -19.20 -6.99 58.35
N VAL A 42 -20.18 -7.09 59.24
CA VAL A 42 -21.47 -6.40 59.06
C VAL A 42 -21.22 -4.92 59.29
N VAL A 43 -21.13 -4.18 58.20
CA VAL A 43 -21.03 -2.73 58.19
C VAL A 43 -22.30 -2.16 58.87
N PRO A 44 -22.19 -1.38 59.96
CA PRO A 44 -23.36 -0.87 60.68
C PRO A 44 -24.24 0.00 59.76
N PRO A 45 -25.58 -0.05 59.85
CA PRO A 45 -26.46 0.76 59.01
C PRO A 45 -26.35 2.26 59.31
N TYR A 46 -26.85 3.09 58.39
CA TYR A 46 -26.86 4.55 58.56
C TYR A 46 -27.48 4.97 59.90
N GLY A 47 -26.82 5.89 60.61
CA GLY A 47 -27.24 6.37 61.93
C GLY A 47 -26.73 5.55 63.13
N GLN A 48 -26.24 4.32 62.91
CA GLN A 48 -25.62 3.48 63.95
C GLN A 48 -24.09 3.46 63.91
N ARG A 49 -23.48 4.34 63.09
CA ARG A 49 -22.02 4.42 62.89
C ARG A 49 -21.29 5.36 63.86
N LYS A 50 -21.93 5.79 64.95
CA LYS A 50 -21.31 6.67 65.95
C LYS A 50 -20.16 5.95 66.67
N GLY A 51 -18.93 6.43 66.49
CA GLY A 51 -17.73 5.85 67.08
C GLY A 51 -17.11 4.70 66.28
N TRP A 52 -17.75 4.25 65.21
CA TRP A 52 -17.20 3.27 64.28
C TRP A 52 -16.27 3.96 63.28
N LYS A 53 -15.13 3.35 62.98
CA LYS A 53 -14.07 3.94 62.16
C LYS A 53 -13.65 2.95 61.06
N PRO A 54 -14.02 3.19 59.79
CA PRO A 54 -13.56 2.36 58.69
C PRO A 54 -12.05 2.56 58.46
N SER A 55 -11.30 1.47 58.39
CA SER A 55 -9.83 1.48 58.23
C SER A 55 -9.37 0.60 57.07
N SER A 56 -10.02 -0.55 56.89
CA SER A 56 -9.74 -1.49 55.80
C SER A 56 -10.63 -1.22 54.58
N GLN A 57 -10.24 -1.76 53.42
CA GLN A 57 -11.06 -1.65 52.21
C GLN A 57 -12.39 -2.43 52.34
N GLU A 58 -12.41 -3.45 53.20
CA GLU A 58 -13.57 -4.30 53.46
C GLU A 58 -14.66 -3.56 54.26
N ASP A 59 -14.27 -2.58 55.08
CA ASP A 59 -15.21 -1.75 55.86
C ASP A 59 -16.14 -0.89 54.99
N PHE A 60 -15.80 -0.71 53.70
CA PHE A 60 -16.62 0.05 52.76
C PHE A 60 -17.62 -0.80 51.98
N GLY A 61 -17.64 -2.13 52.16
CA GLY A 61 -18.55 -3.04 51.45
C GLY A 61 -18.41 -2.94 49.92
N ASP A 62 -19.45 -2.46 49.25
CA ASP A 62 -19.50 -2.24 47.78
C ASP A 62 -18.86 -0.90 47.35
N GLY A 63 -18.21 -0.21 48.29
CA GLY A 63 -17.62 1.11 48.10
C GLY A 63 -18.48 2.24 48.65
N GLY A 64 -17.89 3.44 48.67
CA GLY A 64 -18.49 4.64 49.25
C GLY A 64 -17.90 5.02 50.61
N ALA A 65 -17.68 6.31 50.81
CA ALA A 65 -17.21 6.88 52.07
C ALA A 65 -18.40 7.36 52.91
N TYR A 66 -18.32 7.22 54.22
CA TYR A 66 -19.38 7.62 55.16
C TYR A 66 -19.15 9.05 55.64
N PRO A 67 -19.98 10.03 55.23
CA PRO A 67 -19.78 11.43 55.59
C PRO A 67 -19.99 11.68 57.10
N GLU A 68 -20.76 10.84 57.79
CA GLU A 68 -20.95 10.92 59.26
C GLU A 68 -19.71 10.50 60.07
N CYS A 69 -18.74 9.84 59.44
CA CYS A 69 -17.48 9.44 60.06
C CYS A 69 -16.41 10.49 59.71
N HIS A 70 -16.06 11.36 60.67
CA HIS A 70 -15.12 12.47 60.49
C HIS A 70 -13.64 12.02 60.42
N ILE A 71 -13.33 11.13 59.48
CA ILE A 71 -12.00 10.59 59.21
C ILE A 71 -11.80 10.59 57.69
N ALA A 72 -10.56 10.83 57.24
CA ALA A 72 -10.21 10.71 55.84
C ALA A 72 -10.35 9.26 55.37
N GLN A 73 -11.37 9.01 54.56
CA GLN A 73 -11.71 7.71 54.01
C GLN A 73 -11.33 7.66 52.54
N TYR A 74 -10.74 6.54 52.11
CA TYR A 74 -10.26 6.38 50.74
C TYR A 74 -10.74 5.04 50.15
N PRO A 75 -12.05 4.87 49.89
CA PRO A 75 -12.55 3.68 49.19
C PRO A 75 -11.84 3.53 47.84
N LEU A 76 -11.38 2.32 47.52
CA LEU A 76 -10.62 2.01 46.30
C LEU A 76 -9.33 2.85 46.15
N GLY A 77 -8.81 3.41 47.24
CA GLY A 77 -7.64 4.29 47.22
C GLY A 77 -7.86 5.65 46.54
N LEU A 78 -9.10 6.00 46.19
CA LEU A 78 -9.46 7.28 45.59
C LEU A 78 -9.16 8.42 46.57
N GLY A 79 -8.61 9.55 46.08
CA GLY A 79 -8.30 10.72 46.91
C GLY A 79 -6.95 10.68 47.63
N LYS A 80 -6.25 9.54 47.66
CA LYS A 80 -4.86 9.49 48.13
C LYS A 80 -3.95 10.24 47.15
N LYS A 81 -3.07 11.09 47.68
CA LYS A 81 -2.00 11.70 46.88
C LYS A 81 -1.09 10.58 46.35
N LYS A 82 -0.96 10.48 45.03
CA LYS A 82 0.00 9.56 44.41
C LYS A 82 1.42 10.04 44.71
N THR A 83 2.31 9.11 45.08
CA THR A 83 3.69 9.38 45.50
C THR A 83 4.58 9.93 44.38
N ALA A 84 4.20 9.74 43.12
CA ALA A 84 4.90 10.29 41.96
C ALA A 84 3.92 10.70 40.85
N ALA A 85 4.24 11.78 40.14
CA ALA A 85 3.60 12.11 38.87
C ALA A 85 4.07 11.07 37.83
N GLY A 86 3.22 10.09 37.52
CA GLY A 86 3.52 9.08 36.52
C GLY A 86 3.38 9.62 35.09
N ASN A 87 4.25 9.17 34.18
CA ASN A 87 4.15 9.44 32.74
C ASN A 87 3.13 8.50 32.05
N THR A 88 2.06 8.12 32.75
CA THR A 88 1.07 7.16 32.29
C THR A 88 -0.22 7.86 31.93
N LEU A 89 -0.75 7.59 30.73
CA LEU A 89 -2.06 8.07 30.32
C LEU A 89 -3.12 7.47 31.26
N ALA A 90 -4.06 8.29 31.73
CA ALA A 90 -5.14 7.83 32.59
C ALA A 90 -5.99 6.78 31.85
N LEU A 91 -6.28 5.66 32.52
CA LEU A 91 -7.16 4.64 31.99
C LEU A 91 -8.58 5.22 31.87
N GLN A 92 -9.06 5.36 30.65
CA GLN A 92 -10.42 5.83 30.37
C GLN A 92 -11.34 4.64 30.16
N VAL A 93 -12.61 4.82 30.51
CA VAL A 93 -13.67 3.83 30.31
C VAL A 93 -14.79 4.51 29.51
N ASP A 94 -15.43 3.77 28.62
CA ASP A 94 -16.58 4.27 27.86
C ASP A 94 -17.87 4.23 28.70
N SER A 95 -18.98 4.68 28.12
CA SER A 95 -20.29 4.65 28.77
C SER A 95 -20.82 3.23 29.03
N GLU A 96 -20.28 2.22 28.35
CA GLU A 96 -20.68 0.82 28.47
C GLU A 96 -19.85 0.07 29.52
N GLY A 97 -18.79 0.69 30.05
CA GLY A 97 -17.89 0.08 31.04
C GLY A 97 -16.67 -0.61 30.42
N ASN A 98 -16.46 -0.53 29.11
CA ASN A 98 -15.27 -1.07 28.46
C ASN A 98 -14.09 -0.10 28.57
N VAL A 99 -12.90 -0.67 28.77
CA VAL A 99 -11.65 0.10 28.84
C VAL A 99 -11.30 0.66 27.46
N ARG A 100 -11.10 1.98 27.37
CA ARG A 100 -10.79 2.69 26.13
C ARG A 100 -9.29 2.63 25.80
N TYR A 101 -8.86 1.52 25.22
CA TYR A 101 -7.50 1.39 24.68
C TYR A 101 -7.23 2.31 23.47
N ASP A 102 -8.29 2.75 22.78
CA ASP A 102 -8.23 3.68 21.64
C ASP A 102 -7.56 5.02 21.99
N ALA A 103 -7.58 5.42 23.27
CA ALA A 103 -6.92 6.64 23.72
C ALA A 103 -5.42 6.68 23.37
N ILE A 104 -4.78 5.50 23.23
CA ILE A 104 -3.41 5.36 22.76
C ILE A 104 -3.30 5.73 21.27
N ALA A 105 -4.24 5.26 20.44
CA ALA A 105 -4.25 5.55 19.00
C ALA A 105 -4.59 7.02 18.69
N HIS A 106 -5.38 7.67 19.55
CA HIS A 106 -5.70 9.09 19.46
C HIS A 106 -4.59 10.01 19.99
N GLN A 107 -3.55 9.47 20.62
CA GLN A 107 -2.46 10.28 21.17
C GLN A 107 -1.77 11.11 20.08
N GLY A 108 -1.65 12.42 20.31
CA GLY A 108 -1.03 13.35 19.36
C GLY A 108 -1.91 13.71 18.15
N GLN A 109 -3.14 13.20 18.07
CA GLN A 109 -4.12 13.63 17.09
C GLN A 109 -4.92 14.84 17.59
N ARG A 110 -5.50 15.59 16.66
CA ARG A 110 -6.44 16.67 16.98
C ARG A 110 -7.71 16.07 17.59
N ASP A 111 -8.27 16.77 18.58
CA ASP A 111 -9.59 16.45 19.11
C ASP A 111 -10.66 16.46 17.99
N GLY A 112 -11.54 15.46 18.00
CA GLY A 112 -12.52 15.23 16.93
C GLY A 112 -12.00 14.50 15.67
N LYS A 113 -10.70 14.17 15.57
CA LYS A 113 -10.22 13.30 14.48
C LYS A 113 -10.66 11.86 14.75
N LEU A 114 -11.46 11.31 13.85
CA LEU A 114 -11.89 9.92 13.90
C LEU A 114 -10.71 8.99 13.59
N VAL A 115 -10.45 8.01 14.46
CA VAL A 115 -9.45 6.95 14.26
C VAL A 115 -10.13 5.61 14.48
N GLN A 116 -10.15 4.77 13.44
CA GLN A 116 -10.66 3.41 13.53
C GLN A 116 -9.60 2.54 14.23
N SER A 117 -9.99 1.93 15.34
CA SER A 117 -9.07 1.20 16.23
C SER A 117 -9.68 -0.06 16.83
N GLN A 118 -11.00 -0.18 16.79
CA GLN A 118 -11.72 -1.26 17.43
C GLN A 118 -12.08 -2.37 16.42
N PHE A 119 -12.28 -3.59 16.91
CA PHE A 119 -12.71 -4.71 16.07
C PHE A 119 -14.07 -4.46 15.39
N LYS A 120 -14.96 -3.68 16.03
CA LYS A 120 -16.24 -3.29 15.43
C LYS A 120 -16.09 -2.51 14.11
N ASP A 121 -14.94 -1.84 13.90
CA ASP A 121 -14.64 -1.13 12.66
C ASP A 121 -14.25 -2.06 11.51
N LEU A 122 -13.88 -3.32 11.81
CA LEU A 122 -13.60 -4.36 10.80
C LEU A 122 -14.87 -5.08 10.34
N VAL A 123 -15.93 -5.05 11.16
CA VAL A 123 -17.20 -5.72 10.86
C VAL A 123 -17.94 -4.93 9.76
N PRO A 124 -18.48 -5.58 8.72
CA PRO A 124 -19.24 -4.89 7.68
C PRO A 124 -20.41 -4.09 8.26
N LEU A 125 -20.68 -2.91 7.68
CA LEU A 125 -21.67 -1.95 8.19
C LEU A 125 -23.08 -2.56 8.40
N ALA A 126 -23.47 -3.50 7.55
CA ALA A 126 -24.76 -4.20 7.67
C ALA A 126 -24.91 -4.98 8.99
N TYR A 127 -23.81 -5.43 9.59
CA TYR A 127 -23.78 -6.21 10.83
C TYR A 127 -23.28 -5.39 12.04
N ARG A 128 -22.99 -4.10 11.86
CA ARG A 128 -22.62 -3.20 12.97
C ARG A 128 -23.85 -2.93 13.85
N LYS A 129 -23.66 -3.01 15.17
CA LYS A 129 -24.72 -2.78 16.18
C LYS A 129 -24.69 -1.39 16.79
N ASP A 130 -23.61 -0.65 16.60
CA ASP A 130 -23.36 0.68 17.18
C ASP A 130 -23.85 1.84 16.31
N LEU A 131 -24.18 1.59 15.04
CA LEU A 131 -24.72 2.60 14.13
C LEU A 131 -26.23 2.47 14.00
N ASP A 132 -26.92 3.60 14.19
CA ASP A 132 -28.34 3.74 13.86
C ASP A 132 -28.56 3.63 12.35
N ASP A 133 -29.80 3.38 11.92
CA ASP A 133 -30.12 3.21 10.50
C ASP A 133 -29.81 4.46 9.66
N GLN A 134 -29.85 5.65 10.27
CA GLN A 134 -29.36 6.90 9.67
C GLN A 134 -27.84 6.87 9.45
N GLY A 135 -27.06 6.32 10.39
CA GLY A 135 -25.61 6.15 10.24
C GLY A 135 -25.22 5.08 9.21
N LYS A 136 -26.14 4.19 8.86
CA LYS A 136 -25.99 3.22 7.75
C LYS A 136 -26.41 3.81 6.40
N SER A 137 -27.20 4.87 6.40
CA SER A 137 -27.64 5.53 5.18
C SER A 137 -26.44 6.15 4.45
N MET A 138 -26.38 5.94 3.14
CA MET A 138 -25.31 6.44 2.27
C MET A 138 -25.83 7.62 1.42
N GLU A 139 -26.71 8.42 2.00
CA GLU A 139 -27.30 9.56 1.33
C GLU A 139 -26.29 10.71 1.24
N ARG A 140 -26.30 11.41 0.11
CA ARG A 140 -25.50 12.62 -0.04
C ARG A 140 -26.14 13.74 0.78
N PRO A 141 -25.35 14.65 1.36
CA PRO A 141 -25.89 15.87 1.95
C PRO A 141 -26.76 16.64 0.97
N SER A 142 -27.65 17.49 1.50
CA SER A 142 -28.55 18.30 0.68
C SER A 142 -27.77 19.25 -0.25
N GLU A 143 -28.37 19.62 -1.39
CA GLU A 143 -27.71 20.51 -2.35
C GLU A 143 -27.35 21.87 -1.72
N GLU A 144 -28.17 22.37 -0.80
CA GLU A 144 -27.91 23.62 -0.06
C GLU A 144 -26.67 23.51 0.83
N GLU A 145 -26.49 22.40 1.55
CA GLU A 145 -25.30 22.17 2.39
C GLU A 145 -24.03 21.99 1.54
N VAL A 146 -24.16 21.33 0.40
CA VAL A 146 -23.06 21.17 -0.57
C VAL A 146 -22.64 22.54 -1.10
N GLN A 147 -23.59 23.39 -1.50
CA GLN A 147 -23.32 24.73 -2.00
C GLN A 147 -22.69 25.62 -0.91
N ALA A 148 -23.24 25.61 0.31
CA ALA A 148 -22.68 26.36 1.43
C ALA A 148 -21.23 25.92 1.76
N THR A 149 -20.95 24.62 1.71
CA THR A 149 -19.60 24.07 1.93
C THR A 149 -18.67 24.44 0.78
N ALA A 150 -19.15 24.41 -0.47
CA ALA A 150 -18.40 24.81 -1.65
C ALA A 150 -18.01 26.29 -1.58
N ASP A 151 -18.94 27.18 -1.24
CA ASP A 151 -18.69 28.62 -1.12
C ASP A 151 -17.70 28.93 0.01
N LYS A 152 -17.84 28.26 1.16
CA LYS A 152 -16.89 28.37 2.28
C LYS A 152 -15.49 27.91 1.89
N THR A 153 -15.39 26.79 1.18
CA THR A 153 -14.11 26.23 0.72
C THR A 153 -13.48 27.11 -0.36
N LYS A 154 -14.28 27.60 -1.31
CA LYS A 154 -13.86 28.55 -2.35
C LYS A 154 -13.29 29.82 -1.73
N ALA A 155 -14.01 30.45 -0.81
CA ALA A 155 -13.53 31.65 -0.12
C ALA A 155 -12.22 31.40 0.67
N ALA A 156 -12.05 30.23 1.28
CA ALA A 156 -10.80 29.86 1.96
C ALA A 156 -9.64 29.67 0.98
N LEU A 157 -9.88 29.01 -0.15
CA LEU A 157 -8.88 28.80 -1.20
C LEU A 157 -8.49 30.11 -1.88
N GLU A 158 -9.46 30.99 -2.17
CA GLU A 158 -9.21 32.32 -2.72
C GLU A 158 -8.30 33.14 -1.81
N LYS A 159 -8.49 33.09 -0.48
CA LYS A 159 -7.58 33.75 0.47
C LYS A 159 -6.15 33.22 0.38
N LEU A 160 -5.96 31.91 0.28
CA LEU A 160 -4.63 31.30 0.15
C LEU A 160 -3.97 31.63 -1.20
N VAL A 161 -4.75 31.60 -2.28
CA VAL A 161 -4.27 31.90 -3.64
C VAL A 161 -3.92 33.38 -3.76
N ASN A 162 -4.74 34.29 -3.24
CA ASN A 162 -4.47 35.72 -3.23
C ASN A 162 -3.18 36.05 -2.47
N GLY A 163 -2.89 35.35 -1.36
CA GLY A 163 -1.60 35.47 -0.67
C GLY A 163 -0.40 35.07 -1.55
N LYS A 164 -0.53 33.98 -2.31
CA LYS A 164 0.53 33.54 -3.25
C LYS A 164 0.69 34.48 -4.44
N ILE A 165 -0.41 34.99 -5.00
CA ILE A 165 -0.39 35.95 -6.12
C ILE A 165 0.28 37.25 -5.69
N LYS A 166 -0.07 37.79 -4.51
CA LYS A 166 0.54 39.01 -3.96
C LYS A 166 2.06 38.85 -3.77
N ALA A 167 2.51 37.72 -3.24
CA ALA A 167 3.95 37.44 -3.09
C ALA A 167 4.70 37.32 -4.42
N ALA A 168 4.02 36.91 -5.50
CA ALA A 168 4.60 36.80 -6.83
C ALA A 168 4.63 38.13 -7.60
N GLN A 169 3.88 39.15 -7.15
CA GLN A 169 3.81 40.46 -7.79
C GLN A 169 4.69 41.49 -7.06
N PRO A 170 5.95 41.73 -7.51
CA PRO A 170 6.90 42.59 -6.79
C PRO A 170 6.53 44.08 -6.79
N LYS A 171 5.57 44.51 -7.64
CA LYS A 171 5.10 45.90 -7.72
C LYS A 171 3.97 46.21 -6.74
N ASN A 172 3.45 45.22 -6.02
CA ASN A 172 2.38 45.42 -5.07
C ASN A 172 2.97 45.94 -3.75
N VAL A 173 3.21 47.25 -3.68
CA VAL A 173 3.63 47.93 -2.45
C VAL A 173 2.45 47.91 -1.48
N PRO A 174 2.63 47.48 -0.21
CA PRO A 174 1.57 47.56 0.80
C PRO A 174 1.14 49.02 0.99
N ASP A 175 -0.14 49.23 1.33
CA ASP A 175 -0.66 50.58 1.58
C ASP A 175 0.18 51.29 2.64
N ALA A 176 0.55 52.55 2.37
CA ALA A 176 1.36 53.37 3.28
C ALA A 176 0.67 53.69 4.62
N HIS A 177 -0.63 53.37 4.73
CA HIS A 177 -1.41 53.54 5.95
C HIS A 177 -1.46 52.21 6.71
N GLY A 178 -0.61 52.07 7.72
CA GLY A 178 -0.63 50.90 8.61
C GLY A 178 -1.99 50.74 9.28
N ASN A 179 -2.62 49.58 9.11
CA ASN A 179 -3.91 49.31 9.72
C ASN A 179 -3.76 49.33 11.25
N THR A 180 -4.63 50.10 11.92
CA THR A 180 -4.63 50.20 13.39
C THR A 180 -5.83 49.45 13.96
N SER A 181 -5.59 48.57 14.94
CA SER A 181 -6.63 47.80 15.62
C SER A 181 -6.48 47.91 17.13
N PHE A 182 -7.61 47.93 17.85
CA PHE A 182 -7.63 47.97 19.31
C PHE A 182 -8.02 46.60 19.85
N ILE A 183 -7.11 45.94 20.57
CA ILE A 183 -7.31 44.62 21.16
C ILE A 183 -7.50 44.78 22.67
N ARG A 184 -8.60 44.24 23.19
CA ARG A 184 -8.81 44.14 24.65
C ARG A 184 -8.16 42.87 25.17
N TYR A 185 -7.15 43.03 26.01
CA TYR A 185 -6.38 41.94 26.61
C TYR A 185 -6.66 41.83 28.11
N THR A 186 -6.95 40.61 28.55
CA THR A 186 -7.09 40.26 29.97
C THR A 186 -5.90 39.39 30.37
N PRO A 187 -4.98 39.88 31.23
CA PRO A 187 -3.83 39.10 31.67
C PRO A 187 -4.25 37.87 32.50
N GLY A 188 -3.62 36.71 32.26
CA GLY A 188 -3.89 35.47 33.00
C GLY A 188 -3.28 35.42 34.40
N GLN A 189 -2.24 36.20 34.68
CA GLN A 189 -1.67 36.38 36.02
C GLN A 189 -2.22 37.67 36.64
N GLN A 190 -3.25 37.54 37.49
CA GLN A 190 -3.87 38.67 38.21
C GLN A 190 -3.47 38.74 39.69
N ALA A 191 -2.76 37.73 40.20
CA ALA A 191 -2.32 37.70 41.59
C ALA A 191 -1.01 38.49 41.75
N GLY A 192 -1.10 39.75 42.21
CA GLY A 192 0.05 40.48 42.74
C GLY A 192 0.40 41.83 42.08
N SER A 193 -0.36 42.29 41.08
CA SER A 193 -0.14 43.62 40.51
C SER A 193 -1.36 44.51 40.78
N ALA A 194 -1.14 45.64 41.47
CA ALA A 194 -2.16 46.67 41.76
C ALA A 194 -2.61 47.45 40.50
N GLY A 195 -2.70 46.77 39.35
CA GLY A 195 -3.00 47.34 38.04
C GLY A 195 -4.40 46.99 37.54
N LEU A 196 -4.80 47.66 36.44
CA LEU A 196 -6.09 47.44 35.77
C LEU A 196 -6.27 45.97 35.37
N LYS A 197 -7.49 45.44 35.61
CA LYS A 197 -7.91 44.06 35.27
C LYS A 197 -7.86 43.75 33.78
N GLN A 198 -7.97 44.77 32.92
CA GLN A 198 -7.95 44.66 31.47
C GLN A 198 -7.09 45.78 30.87
N ARG A 199 -6.47 45.51 29.73
CA ARG A 199 -5.65 46.46 28.98
C ARG A 199 -6.19 46.57 27.56
N ILE A 200 -6.28 47.77 27.01
CA ILE A 200 -6.60 47.99 25.60
C ILE A 200 -5.29 48.31 24.89
N ILE A 201 -4.90 47.49 23.94
CA ILE A 201 -3.65 47.60 23.19
C ILE A 201 -3.98 48.06 21.78
N LYS A 202 -3.41 49.19 21.38
CA LYS A 202 -3.45 49.64 19.98
C LYS A 202 -2.33 48.94 19.22
N MET A 203 -2.67 48.01 18.34
CA MET A 203 -1.74 47.37 17.41
C MET A 203 -1.74 48.15 16.11
N THR A 204 -0.56 48.61 15.69
CA THR A 204 -0.35 49.31 14.41
C THR A 204 0.66 48.52 13.59
N GLU A 205 0.31 48.21 12.35
CA GLU A 205 1.24 47.59 11.40
C GLU A 205 2.40 48.55 11.07
N VAL A 206 3.63 48.05 11.12
CA VAL A 206 4.83 48.83 10.78
C VAL A 206 4.94 48.89 9.26
N VAL A 207 5.07 50.09 8.70
CA VAL A 207 5.25 50.28 7.25
C VAL A 207 6.63 49.73 6.86
N GLU A 208 6.65 48.74 5.97
CA GLU A 208 7.87 48.11 5.44
C GLU A 208 8.47 48.95 4.29
N ASP A 209 9.80 48.98 4.18
CA ASP A 209 10.49 49.68 3.09
C ASP A 209 10.39 48.88 1.78
N PRO A 210 9.81 49.44 0.70
CA PRO A 210 9.66 48.73 -0.58
C PRO A 210 10.99 48.37 -1.26
N LEU A 211 12.12 48.95 -0.83
CA LEU A 211 13.46 48.65 -1.36
C LEU A 211 14.27 47.73 -0.44
N GLU A 212 13.73 47.31 0.71
CA GLU A 212 14.42 46.41 1.62
C GLU A 212 14.50 44.99 1.02
N PRO A 213 15.70 44.40 0.87
CA PRO A 213 15.83 43.03 0.39
C PRO A 213 15.35 42.01 1.44
N PRO A 214 15.03 40.76 1.05
CA PRO A 214 14.60 39.73 1.99
C PRO A 214 15.61 39.50 3.14
N ARG A 215 15.16 39.71 4.38
CA ARG A 215 16.00 39.69 5.59
C ARG A 215 16.57 38.31 5.95
N PHE A 216 15.88 37.23 5.61
CA PHE A 216 16.19 35.87 6.08
C PHE A 216 16.58 34.92 4.95
N LYS A 217 17.54 34.03 5.22
CA LYS A 217 17.98 32.98 4.29
C LYS A 217 17.14 31.71 4.45
N HIS A 218 16.91 30.99 3.36
CA HIS A 218 16.23 29.69 3.40
C HIS A 218 17.11 28.62 4.06
N LYS A 219 16.57 27.92 5.07
CA LYS A 219 17.22 26.79 5.74
C LYS A 219 16.47 25.50 5.44
N LYS A 220 17.20 24.46 4.97
CA LYS A 220 16.63 23.12 4.77
C LYS A 220 16.58 22.40 6.11
N ILE A 221 15.39 22.00 6.53
CA ILE A 221 15.16 21.25 7.77
C ILE A 221 14.75 19.83 7.37
N PRO A 222 15.22 18.78 8.07
CA PRO A 222 14.71 17.42 7.87
C PRO A 222 13.19 17.39 8.00
N ARG A 223 12.54 16.45 7.33
CA ARG A 223 11.10 16.26 7.52
C ARG A 223 10.83 15.88 8.97
N GLY A 224 9.86 16.56 9.60
CA GLY A 224 9.40 16.22 10.93
C GLY A 224 8.81 14.80 10.96
N PRO A 225 8.56 14.25 12.17
CA PRO A 225 7.88 12.97 12.29
C PRO A 225 6.51 13.04 11.59
N PRO A 226 6.05 11.94 10.97
CA PRO A 226 4.71 11.87 10.42
C PRO A 226 3.68 11.97 11.55
N SER A 227 2.41 12.15 11.18
CA SER A 227 1.32 11.94 12.13
C SER A 227 1.41 10.53 12.76
N PRO A 228 0.91 10.33 13.99
CA PRO A 228 0.89 9.02 14.64
C PRO A 228 0.36 7.95 13.67
N PRO A 229 1.01 6.78 13.57
CA PRO A 229 0.60 5.75 12.62
C PRO A 229 -0.82 5.28 12.97
N PRO A 230 -1.74 5.23 11.99
CA PRO A 230 -3.08 4.73 12.24
C PRO A 230 -3.05 3.22 12.52
N PRO A 231 -3.98 2.69 13.33
CA PRO A 231 -4.14 1.25 13.53
C PRO A 231 -4.38 0.53 12.20
N ILE A 232 -3.75 -0.64 12.05
CA ILE A 232 -3.85 -1.46 10.83
C ILE A 232 -4.94 -2.51 11.06
N LEU A 233 -6.11 -2.28 10.47
CA LEU A 233 -7.25 -3.21 10.54
C LEU A 233 -7.18 -4.20 9.36
N ARG A 234 -6.64 -5.40 9.62
CA ARG A 234 -6.56 -6.50 8.64
C ARG A 234 -7.38 -7.69 9.12
N SER A 235 -7.79 -8.53 8.19
CA SER A 235 -8.22 -9.89 8.53
C SER A 235 -7.08 -10.64 9.23
N PRO A 236 -7.38 -11.69 10.00
CA PRO A 236 -6.37 -12.59 10.54
C PRO A 236 -5.41 -13.06 9.43
N PRO A 237 -4.10 -13.16 9.72
CA PRO A 237 -3.12 -13.56 8.73
C PRO A 237 -3.42 -14.96 8.21
N ARG A 238 -3.52 -15.11 6.88
CA ARG A 238 -3.60 -16.44 6.25
C ARG A 238 -2.24 -17.11 6.38
N LYS A 239 -2.21 -18.34 6.89
CA LYS A 239 -0.97 -19.11 7.02
C LYS A 239 -0.47 -19.47 5.62
N ALA A 240 0.68 -18.95 5.23
CA ALA A 240 1.33 -19.33 3.98
C ALA A 240 1.81 -20.78 4.08
N THR A 241 1.59 -21.56 3.03
CA THR A 241 2.12 -22.93 2.96
C THR A 241 3.58 -22.92 2.50
N ALA A 242 4.39 -23.90 2.91
CA ALA A 242 5.77 -24.00 2.46
C ALA A 242 5.88 -24.22 0.93
N ALA A 243 4.85 -24.81 0.31
CA ALA A 243 4.76 -24.96 -1.14
C ALA A 243 4.58 -23.60 -1.84
N GLU A 244 3.62 -22.80 -1.37
CA GLU A 244 3.37 -21.45 -1.88
C GLU A 244 4.63 -20.58 -1.74
N GLN A 245 5.31 -20.63 -0.59
CA GLN A 245 6.54 -19.86 -0.41
C GLN A 245 7.65 -20.25 -1.40
N LYS A 246 7.76 -21.54 -1.75
CA LYS A 246 8.74 -22.02 -2.74
C LYS A 246 8.37 -21.59 -4.16
N GLU A 247 7.09 -21.63 -4.50
CA GLU A 247 6.59 -21.19 -5.81
C GLU A 247 6.85 -19.70 -6.04
N TRP A 248 6.69 -18.90 -4.99
CA TRP A 248 6.98 -17.46 -5.03
C TRP A 248 8.46 -17.11 -4.78
N MET A 249 9.36 -18.09 -4.71
CA MET A 249 10.79 -17.84 -4.59
C MET A 249 11.36 -17.39 -5.94
N ILE A 250 11.49 -16.09 -6.11
CA ILE A 250 12.02 -15.48 -7.35
C ILE A 250 13.53 -15.76 -7.45
N PRO A 251 14.00 -16.44 -8.51
CA PRO A 251 15.43 -16.65 -8.74
C PRO A 251 16.20 -15.33 -8.92
N PRO A 252 17.48 -15.27 -8.54
CA PRO A 252 18.27 -14.05 -8.72
C PRO A 252 18.45 -13.71 -10.20
N CYS A 253 18.33 -12.43 -10.54
CA CYS A 253 18.53 -11.96 -11.90
C CYS A 253 20.02 -11.91 -12.26
N ILE A 254 20.49 -12.89 -13.03
CA ILE A 254 21.84 -12.90 -13.60
C ILE A 254 21.77 -12.30 -15.00
N SER A 255 22.27 -11.08 -15.16
CA SER A 255 22.21 -10.38 -16.44
C SER A 255 23.47 -10.61 -17.28
N ASN A 256 23.30 -10.74 -18.60
CA ASN A 256 24.40 -10.87 -19.55
C ASN A 256 25.10 -9.52 -19.86
N TRP A 257 24.49 -8.39 -19.48
CA TRP A 257 25.02 -7.05 -19.78
C TRP A 257 25.62 -6.33 -18.58
N LYS A 258 24.97 -6.39 -17.41
CA LYS A 258 25.34 -5.58 -16.23
C LYS A 258 25.73 -6.46 -15.05
N ASN A 259 26.87 -6.15 -14.47
CA ASN A 259 27.35 -6.71 -13.21
C ASN A 259 27.92 -5.58 -12.35
N ASN A 260 27.05 -4.78 -11.74
CA ASN A 260 27.43 -3.58 -10.99
C ASN A 260 28.36 -3.87 -9.81
N LYS A 261 28.24 -5.05 -9.20
CA LYS A 261 29.06 -5.46 -8.06
C LYS A 261 30.28 -6.29 -8.46
N GLY A 262 30.46 -6.59 -9.75
CA GLY A 262 31.62 -7.33 -10.25
C GLY A 262 31.72 -8.77 -9.76
N PHE A 263 30.60 -9.43 -9.44
CA PHE A 263 30.63 -10.82 -8.96
C PHE A 263 31.19 -11.78 -10.01
N THR A 264 32.06 -12.71 -9.60
CA THR A 264 32.52 -13.81 -10.46
C THR A 264 31.44 -14.89 -10.48
N ILE A 265 30.68 -14.95 -11.57
CA ILE A 265 29.57 -15.88 -11.76
C ILE A 265 30.06 -17.04 -12.65
N PRO A 266 29.89 -18.31 -12.24
CA PRO A 266 30.25 -19.45 -13.07
C PRO A 266 29.41 -19.46 -14.37
N LEU A 267 29.98 -20.07 -15.41
CA LEU A 267 29.39 -20.02 -16.76
C LEU A 267 28.00 -20.68 -16.83
N ASP A 268 27.77 -21.76 -16.06
CA ASP A 268 26.49 -22.46 -15.99
C ASP A 268 25.37 -21.52 -15.51
N LYS A 269 25.59 -20.75 -14.44
CA LYS A 269 24.59 -19.81 -13.90
C LYS A 269 24.42 -18.58 -14.77
N ARG A 270 25.45 -18.20 -15.53
CA ARG A 270 25.38 -17.09 -16.49
C ARG A 270 24.52 -17.43 -17.70
N LEU A 271 24.59 -18.67 -18.16
CA LEU A 271 23.79 -19.19 -19.27
C LEU A 271 22.45 -19.77 -18.82
N ALA A 272 22.23 -20.00 -17.52
CA ALA A 272 21.02 -20.65 -17.02
C ALA A 272 19.71 -19.92 -17.36
N ALA A 273 19.73 -18.59 -17.44
CA ALA A 273 18.56 -17.79 -17.81
C ALA A 273 18.35 -17.69 -19.33
N ASP A 274 19.25 -18.28 -20.13
CA ASP A 274 19.22 -18.21 -21.58
C ASP A 274 18.32 -19.30 -22.15
N GLY A 275 17.11 -18.92 -22.56
CA GLY A 275 16.11 -19.82 -23.15
C GLY A 275 16.47 -20.36 -24.53
N ARG A 276 17.64 -20.03 -25.09
CA ARG A 276 18.10 -20.54 -26.40
C ARG A 276 18.16 -22.07 -26.46
N GLY A 277 18.44 -22.74 -25.33
CA GLY A 277 18.44 -24.20 -25.25
C GLY A 277 17.04 -24.84 -25.25
N LEU A 278 15.99 -24.06 -25.02
CA LEU A 278 14.59 -24.50 -25.07
C LEU A 278 13.95 -24.29 -26.46
N GLN A 279 14.66 -23.63 -27.38
CA GLN A 279 14.17 -23.38 -28.73
C GLN A 279 14.52 -24.54 -29.65
N ASP A 280 13.53 -25.36 -29.99
CA ASP A 280 13.68 -26.37 -31.03
C ASP A 280 13.68 -25.70 -32.42
N VAL A 281 14.79 -25.80 -33.15
CA VAL A 281 14.90 -25.28 -34.52
C VAL A 281 14.17 -26.23 -35.46
N TYR A 282 12.92 -25.92 -35.76
CA TYR A 282 12.11 -26.64 -36.74
C TYR A 282 12.39 -26.14 -38.16
N ILE A 283 12.84 -27.03 -39.06
CA ILE A 283 13.05 -26.73 -40.49
C ILE A 283 11.90 -27.34 -41.29
N ASN A 284 11.34 -26.57 -42.22
CA ASN A 284 10.21 -26.99 -43.05
C ASN A 284 10.66 -27.85 -44.25
N ASP A 285 9.99 -28.96 -44.52
CA ASP A 285 10.24 -29.87 -45.66
C ASP A 285 10.11 -29.18 -47.03
N HIS A 286 9.44 -28.04 -47.12
CA HIS A 286 9.40 -27.25 -48.36
C HIS A 286 10.80 -26.80 -48.81
N PHE A 287 11.76 -26.63 -47.90
CA PHE A 287 13.15 -26.33 -48.27
C PHE A 287 13.78 -27.50 -49.05
N ALA A 288 13.50 -28.74 -48.67
CA ALA A 288 13.95 -29.91 -49.42
C ALA A 288 13.31 -29.94 -50.82
N LYS A 289 11.98 -29.83 -50.89
CA LYS A 289 11.24 -29.80 -52.17
C LYS A 289 11.71 -28.67 -53.09
N PHE A 290 11.97 -27.49 -52.53
CA PHE A 290 12.48 -26.34 -53.28
C PHE A 290 13.90 -26.59 -53.80
N SER A 291 14.79 -27.13 -52.97
CA SER A 291 16.15 -27.48 -53.40
C SER A 291 16.15 -28.53 -54.50
N GLU A 292 15.30 -29.55 -54.41
CA GLU A 292 15.13 -30.58 -55.44
C GLU A 292 14.58 -30.00 -56.75
N ALA A 293 13.55 -29.14 -56.65
CA ALA A 293 12.99 -28.47 -57.83
C ALA A 293 14.04 -27.62 -58.56
N LEU A 294 14.92 -26.91 -57.83
CA LEU A 294 16.02 -26.17 -58.43
C LEU A 294 17.06 -27.08 -59.10
N PHE A 295 17.41 -28.22 -58.48
CA PHE A 295 18.30 -29.20 -59.11
C PHE A 295 17.73 -29.79 -60.39
N VAL A 296 16.43 -30.09 -60.41
CA VAL A 296 15.73 -30.59 -61.61
C VAL A 296 15.70 -29.52 -62.70
N ALA A 297 15.40 -28.27 -62.33
CA ALA A 297 15.40 -27.14 -63.27
C ALA A 297 16.78 -26.88 -63.89
N ASP A 298 17.86 -26.92 -63.10
CA ASP A 298 19.24 -26.77 -63.62
C ASP A 298 19.60 -27.90 -64.58
N ARG A 299 19.22 -29.14 -64.27
CA ARG A 299 19.45 -30.28 -65.17
C ARG A 299 18.71 -30.11 -66.50
N HIS A 300 17.44 -29.71 -66.45
CA HIS A 300 16.64 -29.46 -67.65
C HIS A 300 17.23 -28.32 -68.50
N ALA A 301 17.63 -27.21 -67.87
CA ALA A 301 18.26 -26.09 -68.57
C ALA A 301 19.56 -26.50 -69.29
N ARG A 302 20.41 -27.31 -68.65
CA ARG A 302 21.64 -27.85 -69.26
C ARG A 302 21.34 -28.78 -70.43
N GLU A 303 20.34 -29.65 -70.29
CA GLU A 303 19.92 -30.57 -71.35
C GLU A 303 19.38 -29.78 -72.57
N GLU A 304 18.54 -28.77 -72.34
CA GLU A 304 18.06 -27.88 -73.41
C GLU A 304 19.20 -27.16 -74.12
N VAL A 305 20.15 -26.59 -73.38
CA VAL A 305 21.32 -25.91 -73.96
C VAL A 305 22.14 -26.88 -74.80
N ARG A 306 22.36 -28.11 -74.31
CA ARG A 306 23.07 -29.15 -75.05
C ARG A 306 22.35 -29.54 -76.33
N GLN A 307 21.03 -29.71 -76.28
CA GLN A 307 20.22 -30.03 -77.46
C GLN A 307 20.23 -28.90 -78.48
N ARG A 308 20.09 -27.64 -78.03
CA ARG A 308 20.19 -26.46 -78.92
C ARG A 308 21.57 -26.37 -79.57
N ALA A 309 22.65 -26.61 -78.83
CA ALA A 309 24.00 -26.63 -79.37
C ALA A 309 24.19 -27.73 -80.43
N LEU A 310 23.69 -28.95 -80.18
CA LEU A 310 23.72 -30.05 -81.16
C LEU A 310 22.88 -29.74 -82.41
N MET A 311 21.71 -29.12 -82.26
CA MET A 311 20.87 -28.70 -83.38
C MET A 311 21.54 -27.62 -84.22
N GLN A 312 22.11 -26.59 -83.57
CA GLN A 312 22.87 -25.54 -84.25
C GLN A 312 24.07 -26.12 -84.99
N GLN A 313 24.78 -27.08 -84.40
CA GLN A 313 25.89 -27.78 -85.06
C GLN A 313 25.42 -28.54 -86.31
N LYS A 314 24.27 -29.25 -86.25
CA LYS A 314 23.69 -29.94 -87.40
C LYS A 314 23.22 -28.97 -88.50
N LEU A 315 22.61 -27.85 -88.14
CA LEU A 315 22.22 -26.82 -89.11
C LEU A 315 23.44 -26.20 -89.78
N ALA A 316 24.48 -25.89 -89.01
CA ALA A 316 25.75 -25.39 -89.55
C ALA A 316 26.43 -26.42 -90.46
N GLN A 317 26.33 -27.72 -90.15
CA GLN A 317 26.83 -28.78 -91.03
C GLN A 317 26.03 -28.87 -92.33
N LYS A 318 24.69 -28.85 -92.28
CA LYS A 318 23.84 -28.79 -93.48
C LYS A 318 24.09 -27.55 -94.33
N GLU A 319 24.30 -26.40 -93.71
CA GLU A 319 24.63 -25.16 -94.43
C GLU A 319 26.00 -25.25 -95.10
N LYS A 320 26.98 -25.90 -94.46
CA LYS A 320 28.28 -26.21 -95.09
C LYS A 320 28.12 -27.16 -96.27
N GLU A 321 27.38 -28.26 -96.11
CA GLU A 321 27.09 -29.21 -97.19
C GLU A 321 26.39 -28.53 -98.39
N ALA A 322 25.37 -27.70 -98.14
CA ALA A 322 24.69 -26.94 -99.19
C ALA A 322 25.63 -25.92 -99.88
N LYS A 323 26.55 -25.29 -99.15
CA LYS A 323 27.59 -24.42 -99.73
C LYS A 323 28.54 -25.23 -100.61
N GLU A 324 28.97 -26.42 -100.18
CA GLU A 324 29.80 -27.34 -100.97
C GLU A 324 29.10 -27.81 -102.24
N GLU A 325 27.81 -28.17 -102.18
CA GLU A 325 27.00 -28.52 -103.35
C GLU A 325 26.84 -27.35 -104.32
N ASN A 326 26.60 -26.14 -103.82
CA ASN A 326 26.50 -24.94 -104.65
C ASN A 326 27.82 -24.64 -105.36
N LEU A 327 28.95 -24.76 -104.65
CA LEU A 327 30.29 -24.65 -105.24
C LEU A 327 30.53 -25.73 -106.31
N ARG A 328 30.05 -26.96 -106.08
CA ARG A 328 30.13 -28.07 -107.04
C ARG A 328 29.31 -27.79 -108.32
N MET A 329 28.10 -27.26 -108.18
CA MET A 329 27.26 -26.86 -109.32
C MET A 329 27.86 -25.69 -110.12
N LEU A 330 28.44 -24.70 -109.43
CA LEU A 330 29.20 -23.61 -110.06
C LEU A 330 30.40 -24.13 -110.84
N ALA A 331 31.16 -25.07 -110.28
CA ALA A 331 32.28 -25.72 -110.95
C ALA A 331 31.83 -26.51 -112.19
N GLN A 332 30.74 -27.28 -112.11
CA GLN A 332 30.16 -28.00 -113.24
C GLN A 332 29.67 -27.05 -114.36
N ARG A 333 28.97 -25.98 -114.00
CA ARG A 333 28.59 -24.92 -114.97
C ARG A 333 29.81 -24.30 -115.65
N ARG A 334 30.87 -24.03 -114.88
CA ARG A 334 32.13 -23.49 -115.42
C ARG A 334 32.79 -24.46 -116.41
N ILE A 335 32.84 -25.75 -116.08
CA ILE A 335 33.35 -26.80 -116.97
C ILE A 335 32.52 -26.87 -118.27
N GLN A 336 31.19 -26.83 -118.17
CA GLN A 336 30.30 -26.89 -119.32
C GLN A 336 30.44 -25.67 -120.26
N ILE A 337 30.69 -24.48 -119.70
CA ILE A 337 31.02 -23.27 -120.48
C ILE A 337 32.36 -23.43 -121.22
N ILE A 338 33.38 -24.02 -120.58
CA ILE A 338 34.69 -24.28 -121.22
C ILE A 338 34.53 -25.27 -122.39
N TYR A 339 33.78 -26.35 -122.21
CA TYR A 339 33.48 -27.29 -123.30
C TYR A 339 32.65 -26.65 -124.43
N GLY A 340 31.77 -25.69 -124.12
CA GLY A 340 31.02 -24.92 -125.12
C GLY A 340 31.89 -23.93 -125.92
N CYS A 341 32.89 -23.33 -125.27
CA CYS A 341 33.81 -22.37 -125.89
C CYS A 341 34.89 -23.04 -126.76
N LEU A 342 35.12 -24.34 -126.61
CA LEU A 342 36.02 -25.17 -127.43
C LEU A 342 35.33 -25.72 -128.70
N ARG A 343 34.04 -25.45 -128.91
CA ARG A 343 33.22 -26.00 -130.01
C ARG A 343 32.75 -24.94 -131.03
N GLN A 344 33.23 -23.70 -130.88
CA GLN A 344 33.23 -22.62 -131.89
C GLN A 344 34.69 -22.28 -132.18
#